data_AF-A0A918RK71-F1
#
_entry.id   AF-A0A918RK71-F1
#
_cell.length_a   1.000
_cell.length_b   1.000
_cell.length_c   1.000
_cell.angle_alpha   90.00
_cell.angle_beta   90.00
_cell.angle_gamma   90.00
#
_symmetry.space_group_name_H-M   'P 1'
#
loop_
_entity.id
_entity.type
_entity.pdbx_description
1 polymer ?
#
loop_
_entity_poly.entity_id
_entity_poly.type
_entity_poly.pdbx_seq_one_letter_code
_entity_poly.pdbx_strand_id
1 'polypeptide(L)'
;MNPEEQTFRNWHLATTEFECKLSDFDWALMRLYEAFTRFVFATGSTTVSADLKVPEHIILHVVRMHERPKTSATIARLMNRDDIPNIQYSLRKLEAAGLVVKRRDKASRQFIYAVTSVGEELTERYAKVRSDVLLDRLKTVEGLEEKLEKMAQGMALLTAFYDDAARDSSILDISSAS
;
A
#
# COMPACT_ATOMS: atom_id res chain seq x y z
N MET A 1 -27.21 -2.17 -7.87
CA MET A 1 -26.48 -2.18 -9.15
C MET A 1 -27.30 -3.02 -10.12
N ASN A 2 -27.70 -2.44 -11.25
CA ASN A 2 -28.57 -3.10 -12.23
C ASN A 2 -27.81 -4.27 -12.88
N PRO A 3 -28.34 -5.50 -12.96
CA PRO A 3 -27.69 -6.63 -13.63
C PRO A 3 -27.31 -6.36 -15.10
N GLU A 4 -27.95 -5.37 -15.75
CA GLU A 4 -27.67 -4.98 -17.12
C GLU A 4 -26.49 -3.99 -17.28
N GLU A 5 -25.94 -3.45 -16.18
CA GLU A 5 -24.81 -2.51 -16.18
C GLU A 5 -23.49 -3.18 -15.74
N GLN A 6 -23.26 -4.45 -16.11
CA GLN A 6 -21.93 -5.04 -15.91
C GLN A 6 -20.97 -4.47 -16.95
N THR A 7 -20.01 -3.66 -16.50
CA THR A 7 -19.10 -2.88 -17.35
C THR A 7 -18.30 -3.77 -18.31
N PHE A 8 -18.11 -5.04 -17.96
CA PHE A 8 -17.25 -5.97 -18.68
C PHE A 8 -17.94 -7.13 -19.37
N ARG A 9 -19.26 -7.04 -19.59
CA ARG A 9 -19.98 -8.00 -20.43
C ARG A 9 -19.30 -8.06 -21.81
N ASN A 10 -18.75 -9.23 -22.18
CA ASN A 10 -17.95 -9.51 -23.39
C ASN A 10 -16.43 -9.18 -23.33
N TRP A 11 -15.81 -8.99 -22.15
CA TRP A 11 -14.34 -9.05 -22.02
C TRP A 11 -13.87 -10.51 -22.07
N HIS A 12 -12.74 -10.79 -22.73
CA HIS A 12 -12.03 -12.07 -22.69
C HIS A 12 -11.70 -12.65 -21.30
N LEU A 13 -11.81 -11.88 -20.21
CA LEU A 13 -11.61 -12.31 -18.81
C LEU A 13 -12.94 -12.43 -18.03
N ALA A 14 -14.08 -12.18 -18.69
CA ALA A 14 -15.40 -12.02 -18.08
C ALA A 14 -16.47 -12.83 -18.85
N THR A 15 -16.28 -14.15 -18.91
CA THR A 15 -17.17 -15.08 -19.63
C THR A 15 -18.30 -15.62 -18.75
N THR A 16 -18.13 -15.61 -17.42
CA THR A 16 -19.14 -15.98 -16.43
C THR A 16 -19.56 -14.79 -15.57
N GLU A 17 -20.72 -14.86 -14.89
CA GLU A 17 -21.15 -13.79 -13.98
C GLU A 17 -20.15 -13.55 -12.85
N PHE A 18 -19.51 -14.60 -12.35
CA PHE A 18 -18.46 -14.49 -11.34
C PHE A 18 -17.23 -13.78 -11.88
N GLU A 19 -16.77 -14.14 -13.08
CA GLU A 19 -15.64 -13.50 -13.75
C GLU A 19 -15.91 -12.01 -14.07
N CYS A 20 -17.14 -11.66 -14.44
CA CYS A 20 -17.55 -10.25 -14.59
C CYS A 20 -17.36 -9.49 -13.27
N LYS A 21 -17.83 -10.03 -12.14
CA LYS A 21 -17.70 -9.40 -10.83
C LYS A 21 -16.24 -9.27 -10.38
N LEU A 22 -15.42 -10.29 -10.66
CA LEU A 22 -13.98 -10.23 -10.37
C LEU A 22 -13.28 -9.18 -11.23
N SER A 23 -13.60 -9.12 -12.53
CA SER A 23 -13.06 -8.11 -13.44
C SER A 23 -13.46 -6.68 -13.03
N ASP A 24 -14.71 -6.49 -12.59
CA ASP A 24 -15.19 -5.23 -12.01
C ASP A 24 -14.35 -4.81 -10.79
N PHE A 25 -14.03 -5.78 -9.91
CA PHE A 25 -13.18 -5.56 -8.75
C PHE A 25 -11.73 -5.21 -9.16
N ASP A 26 -11.09 -6.01 -10.03
CA ASP A 26 -9.71 -5.80 -10.47
C ASP A 26 -9.52 -4.42 -11.10
N TRP A 27 -10.49 -3.99 -11.91
CA TRP A 27 -10.49 -2.68 -12.52
C TRP A 27 -10.64 -1.55 -11.50
N ALA A 28 -11.55 -1.72 -10.53
CA ALA A 28 -11.71 -0.77 -9.43
C ALA A 28 -10.42 -0.68 -8.59
N LEU A 29 -9.78 -1.80 -8.28
CA LEU A 29 -8.52 -1.88 -7.55
C LEU A 29 -7.40 -1.13 -8.27
N MET A 30 -7.20 -1.36 -9.56
CA MET A 30 -6.17 -0.68 -10.34
C MET A 30 -6.36 0.85 -10.34
N ARG A 31 -7.59 1.33 -10.58
CA ARG A 31 -7.88 2.77 -10.58
C ARG A 31 -7.78 3.38 -9.19
N LEU A 32 -8.18 2.65 -8.15
CA LEU A 32 -8.06 3.06 -6.76
C LEU A 32 -6.60 3.19 -6.36
N TYR A 33 -5.75 2.22 -6.72
CA TYR A 33 -4.31 2.26 -6.48
C TYR A 33 -3.69 3.53 -7.09
N GLU A 34 -3.98 3.82 -8.35
CA GLU A 34 -3.49 5.03 -9.02
C GLU A 34 -4.02 6.34 -8.40
N ALA A 35 -5.28 6.36 -7.96
CA ALA A 35 -5.82 7.51 -7.23
C ALA A 35 -5.16 7.69 -5.85
N PHE A 36 -4.92 6.58 -5.16
CA PHE A 36 -4.27 6.55 -3.86
C PHE A 36 -2.81 7.02 -3.93
N THR A 37 -2.02 6.56 -4.90
CA THR A 37 -0.62 6.98 -5.08
C THR A 37 -0.52 8.48 -5.36
N ARG A 38 -1.40 9.03 -6.20
CA ARG A 38 -1.51 10.48 -6.43
C ARG A 38 -1.85 11.25 -5.16
N PHE A 39 -2.79 10.76 -4.36
CA PHE A 39 -3.16 11.36 -3.08
C PHE A 39 -1.99 11.35 -2.10
N VAL A 40 -1.30 10.23 -1.94
CA VAL A 40 -0.13 10.09 -1.06
C VAL A 40 0.97 11.04 -1.49
N PHE A 41 1.27 11.12 -2.79
CA PHE A 41 2.27 12.04 -3.31
C PHE A 41 1.88 13.50 -3.04
N ALA A 42 0.68 13.91 -3.42
CA ALA A 42 0.21 15.29 -3.24
C ALA A 42 0.22 15.71 -1.75
N THR A 43 -0.27 14.84 -0.86
CA THR A 43 -0.25 15.10 0.60
C THR A 43 1.19 15.12 1.11
N GLY A 44 2.01 14.16 0.68
CA GLY A 44 3.41 14.05 1.05
C GLY A 44 4.22 15.29 0.71
N SER A 45 4.16 15.73 -0.55
CA SER A 45 4.90 16.89 -1.06
C SER A 45 4.47 18.21 -0.42
N THR A 46 3.26 18.31 0.16
CA THR A 46 2.87 19.50 0.94
C THR A 46 3.49 19.55 2.33
N THR A 47 4.04 18.45 2.82
CA THR A 47 4.49 18.31 4.22
C THR A 47 6.00 18.25 4.38
N VAL A 48 6.75 17.97 3.31
CA VAL A 48 8.20 17.80 3.32
C VAL A 48 8.88 18.60 2.22
N SER A 49 10.05 19.19 2.50
CA SER A 49 10.87 19.90 1.51
C SER A 49 11.81 18.98 0.73
N ALA A 50 12.07 17.77 1.23
CA ALA A 50 12.86 16.74 0.55
C ALA A 50 12.07 16.14 -0.63
N ASP A 51 12.76 15.86 -1.73
CA ASP A 51 12.19 15.16 -2.88
C ASP A 51 11.97 13.67 -2.55
N LEU A 52 10.84 13.36 -1.92
CA LEU A 52 10.41 11.99 -1.60
C LEU A 52 9.42 11.51 -2.67
N LYS A 53 9.54 10.25 -3.09
CA LYS A 53 8.54 9.62 -3.95
C LYS A 53 7.54 8.87 -3.07
N VAL A 54 6.50 8.33 -3.72
CA VAL A 54 5.42 7.59 -3.04
C VAL A 54 5.95 6.47 -2.13
N PRO A 55 6.91 5.61 -2.55
CA PRO A 55 7.43 4.57 -1.67
C PRO A 55 8.10 5.11 -0.42
N GLU A 56 8.85 6.22 -0.49
CA GLU A 56 9.48 6.81 0.70
C GLU A 56 8.44 7.38 1.67
N HIS A 57 7.37 8.03 1.18
CA HIS A 57 6.28 8.48 2.03
C HIS A 57 5.60 7.32 2.76
N ILE A 58 5.24 6.26 2.04
CA ILE A 58 4.57 5.09 2.64
C ILE A 58 5.51 4.39 3.63
N ILE A 59 6.77 4.16 3.25
CA ILE A 59 7.76 3.49 4.11
C ILE A 59 8.01 4.29 5.39
N LEU A 60 8.04 5.62 5.34
CA LEU A 60 8.17 6.44 6.55
C LEU A 60 7.01 6.19 7.54
N HIS A 61 5.77 6.13 7.05
CA HIS A 61 4.62 5.79 7.89
C HIS A 61 4.70 4.36 8.46
N VAL A 62 5.14 3.39 7.64
CA VAL A 62 5.33 1.99 8.09
C VAL A 62 6.46 1.88 9.13
N VAL A 63 7.54 2.66 8.98
CA VAL A 63 8.60 2.75 9.99
C VAL A 63 8.04 3.27 11.32
N ARG A 64 7.21 4.33 11.31
CA ARG A 64 6.56 4.89 12.53
C ARG A 64 5.47 3.99 13.12
N MET A 65 4.80 3.15 12.33
CA MET A 65 3.67 2.31 12.74
C MET A 65 3.92 1.57 14.08
N HIS A 66 2.99 1.63 15.03
CA HIS A 66 3.12 1.05 16.38
C HIS A 66 4.34 1.53 17.20
N GLU A 67 5.02 2.60 16.79
CA GLU A 67 6.11 3.27 17.53
C GLU A 67 7.25 2.32 17.95
N ARG A 68 7.51 1.31 17.13
CA ARG A 68 8.57 0.32 17.35
C ARG A 68 9.55 0.25 16.17
N PRO A 69 10.86 0.16 16.43
CA PRO A 69 11.85 -0.03 15.36
C PRO A 69 11.58 -1.32 14.58
N LYS A 70 11.82 -1.29 13.26
CA LYS A 70 11.56 -2.43 12.35
C LYS A 70 12.77 -2.74 11.50
N THR A 71 12.95 -4.02 11.17
CA THR A 71 13.92 -4.44 10.16
C THR A 71 13.37 -4.19 8.75
N SER A 72 14.22 -4.11 7.73
CA SER A 72 13.76 -3.98 6.34
C SER A 72 12.86 -5.15 5.92
N ALA A 73 13.12 -6.36 6.43
CA ALA A 73 12.28 -7.52 6.20
C ALA A 73 10.90 -7.40 6.86
N THR A 74 10.83 -6.80 8.06
CA THR A 74 9.53 -6.55 8.72
C THR A 74 8.72 -5.51 7.96
N ILE A 75 9.38 -4.44 7.47
CA ILE A 75 8.74 -3.42 6.63
C ILE A 75 8.20 -4.04 5.33
N ALA A 76 9.00 -4.88 4.67
CA ALA A 76 8.62 -5.60 3.46
C ALA A 76 7.35 -6.45 3.67
N ARG A 77 7.32 -7.25 4.75
CA ARG A 77 6.15 -8.06 5.13
C ARG A 77 4.90 -7.22 5.40
N LEU A 78 5.04 -6.12 6.15
CA LEU A 78 3.90 -5.23 6.46
C LEU A 78 3.30 -4.57 5.21
N MET A 79 4.08 -4.45 4.14
CA MET A 79 3.66 -3.83 2.88
C MET A 79 3.26 -4.85 1.80
N ASN A 80 3.28 -6.16 2.11
CA ASN A 80 3.17 -7.24 1.14
C ASN A 80 4.12 -7.07 -0.07
N ARG A 81 5.42 -6.85 0.21
CA ARG A 81 6.46 -6.61 -0.80
C ARG A 81 7.63 -7.58 -0.67
N ASP A 82 8.15 -8.04 -1.80
CA ASP A 82 9.32 -8.91 -1.88
C ASP A 82 10.62 -8.18 -2.30
N ASP A 83 10.52 -6.93 -2.76
CA ASP A 83 11.63 -6.16 -3.32
C ASP A 83 12.48 -5.45 -2.25
N ILE A 84 13.08 -6.23 -1.34
CA ILE A 84 13.93 -5.74 -0.24
C ILE A 84 14.98 -4.71 -0.68
N PRO A 85 15.70 -4.85 -1.82
CA PRO A 85 16.67 -3.85 -2.27
C PRO A 85 16.07 -2.45 -2.49
N ASN A 86 14.85 -2.35 -3.03
CA ASN A 86 14.16 -1.07 -3.26
C ASN A 86 13.68 -0.45 -1.93
N ILE A 87 13.23 -1.29 -1.00
CA ILE A 87 12.89 -0.83 0.36
C ILE A 87 14.14 -0.29 1.05
N GLN A 88 15.28 -0.97 0.96
CA GLN A 88 16.55 -0.51 1.51
C GLN A 88 17.07 0.77 0.84
N TYR A 89 16.84 0.92 -0.47
CA TYR A 89 17.12 2.18 -1.17
C TYR A 89 16.28 3.33 -0.62
N SER A 90 14.97 3.13 -0.47
CA SER A 90 14.05 4.12 0.12
C SER A 90 14.45 4.48 1.55
N LEU A 91 14.83 3.49 2.36
CA LEU A 91 15.30 3.69 3.74
C LEU A 91 16.60 4.51 3.80
N ARG A 92 17.55 4.28 2.90
CA ARG A 92 18.76 5.11 2.79
C ARG A 92 18.43 6.56 2.43
N LYS A 93 17.45 6.77 1.55
CA LYS A 93 16.99 8.12 1.19
C LYS A 93 16.34 8.83 2.38
N LEU A 94 15.49 8.13 3.13
CA LEU A 94 14.87 8.65 4.35
C LEU A 94 15.91 8.93 5.45
N GLU A 95 16.96 8.11 5.55
CA GLU A 95 18.09 8.32 6.48
C GLU A 95 18.89 9.56 6.09
N ALA A 96 19.21 9.73 4.80
CA ALA A 96 19.89 10.92 4.29
C ALA A 96 19.07 12.20 4.48
N ALA A 97 17.73 12.10 4.45
CA ALA A 97 16.81 13.19 4.76
C ALA A 97 16.63 13.43 6.28
N GLY A 98 17.26 12.64 7.14
CA GLY A 98 17.17 12.77 8.60
C GLY A 98 15.83 12.32 9.20
N LEU A 99 14.98 11.63 8.43
CA LEU A 99 13.61 11.25 8.83
C LEU A 99 13.57 9.91 9.56
N VAL A 100 14.53 9.04 9.28
CA VAL A 100 14.70 7.76 9.97
C VAL A 100 16.15 7.61 10.42
N VAL A 101 16.35 6.82 11.47
CA VAL A 101 17.68 6.43 11.95
C VAL A 101 17.84 4.94 11.82
N LYS A 102 18.96 4.52 11.22
CA LYS A 102 19.39 3.13 11.16
C LYS A 102 20.25 2.80 12.39
N ARG A 103 19.92 1.74 13.10
CA ARG A 103 20.69 1.25 14.25
C ARG A 103 20.88 -0.26 14.16
N ARG A 104 21.93 -0.77 14.79
CA ARG A 104 22.11 -2.20 14.95
C ARG A 104 21.40 -2.66 16.22
N ASP A 105 20.46 -3.58 16.08
CA ASP A 105 19.79 -4.19 17.21
C ASP A 105 20.79 -5.03 18.02
N LYS A 106 20.80 -4.84 19.34
CA LYS A 106 21.80 -5.45 20.22
C LYS A 106 21.59 -6.97 20.36
N ALA A 107 20.33 -7.43 20.32
CA ALA A 107 19.99 -8.83 20.52
C ALA A 107 20.14 -9.65 19.22
N SER A 108 19.51 -9.20 18.13
CA SER A 108 19.48 -9.91 16.85
C SER A 108 20.69 -9.62 15.96
N ARG A 109 21.49 -8.59 16.26
CA ARG A 109 22.59 -8.06 15.42
C ARG A 109 22.14 -7.58 14.03
N GLN A 110 20.84 -7.47 13.78
CA GLN A 110 20.25 -6.98 12.53
C GLN A 110 20.13 -5.46 12.51
N PHE A 111 19.99 -4.86 11.33
CA PHE A 111 19.69 -3.44 11.22
C PHE A 111 18.19 -3.18 11.39
N ILE A 112 17.88 -2.26 12.30
CA ILE A 112 16.54 -1.76 12.58
C ILE A 112 16.47 -0.27 12.25
N TYR A 113 15.29 0.16 11.84
CA TYR A 113 14.97 1.54 11.46
C TYR A 113 13.90 2.05 12.40
N ALA A 114 14.11 3.25 12.93
CA ALA A 114 13.13 3.99 13.73
C ALA A 114 12.97 5.39 13.14
N VAL A 115 11.80 5.99 13.34
CA VAL A 115 11.57 7.38 12.97
C VAL A 115 12.39 8.31 13.89
N THR A 116 12.86 9.43 13.38
CA THR A 116 13.48 10.50 14.19
C THR A 116 12.42 11.50 14.66
N SER A 117 12.77 12.43 15.55
CA SER A 117 11.87 13.54 15.92
C SER A 117 11.41 14.36 14.69
N VAL A 118 12.30 14.58 13.72
CA VAL A 118 11.96 15.26 12.46
C VAL A 118 10.98 14.43 11.63
N GLY A 119 11.18 13.10 11.57
CA GLY A 119 10.25 12.20 10.89
C GLY A 119 8.88 12.12 11.57
N GLU A 120 8.82 12.19 12.91
CA GLU A 120 7.58 12.26 13.67
C GLU A 120 6.82 13.54 13.34
N GLU A 121 7.49 14.71 13.39
CA GLU A 121 6.90 15.99 13.05
C GLU A 121 6.34 16.02 11.62
N LEU A 122 7.09 15.48 10.65
CA LEU A 122 6.63 15.37 9.26
C LEU A 122 5.39 14.49 9.17
N THR A 123 5.43 13.28 9.73
CA THR A 123 4.30 12.35 9.67
C THR A 123 3.06 12.89 10.41
N GLU A 124 3.26 13.73 11.44
CA GLU A 124 2.18 14.45 12.12
C GLU A 124 1.56 15.54 11.24
N ARG A 125 2.39 16.34 10.56
CA ARG A 125 1.93 17.30 9.55
C ARG A 125 1.17 16.60 8.42
N TYR A 126 1.67 15.47 7.94
CA TYR A 126 0.97 14.64 6.96
C TYR A 126 -0.40 14.19 7.48
N ALA A 127 -0.48 13.71 8.72
CA ALA A 127 -1.73 13.27 9.34
C ALA A 127 -2.75 14.41 9.40
N LYS A 128 -2.31 15.63 9.74
CA LYS A 128 -3.15 16.84 9.73
C LYS A 128 -3.69 17.15 8.33
N VAL A 129 -2.83 17.25 7.32
CA VAL A 129 -3.27 17.52 5.93
C VAL A 129 -4.24 16.44 5.46
N ARG A 130 -3.94 15.15 5.72
CA ARG A 130 -4.83 14.03 5.40
C ARG A 130 -6.19 14.18 6.09
N SER A 131 -6.23 14.64 7.34
CA SER A 131 -7.49 14.89 8.03
C SER A 131 -8.33 15.93 7.31
N ASP A 132 -7.72 17.08 7.02
CA ASP A 132 -8.39 18.25 6.46
C ASP A 132 -8.89 17.99 5.02
N VAL A 133 -8.11 17.28 4.20
CA VAL A 133 -8.43 17.12 2.77
C VAL A 133 -9.23 15.86 2.45
N LEU A 134 -9.16 14.83 3.30
CA LEU A 134 -9.77 13.53 3.03
C LEU A 134 -10.75 13.10 4.12
N LEU A 135 -10.33 13.06 5.39
CA LEU A 135 -11.16 12.46 6.45
C LEU A 135 -12.49 13.19 6.62
N ASP A 136 -12.50 14.52 6.56
CA ASP A 136 -13.74 15.28 6.71
C ASP A 136 -14.73 15.02 5.57
N ARG A 137 -14.24 14.78 4.36
CA ARG A 137 -15.07 14.41 3.20
C ARG A 137 -15.62 12.99 3.31
N LEU A 138 -14.85 12.08 3.92
CA LEU A 138 -15.29 10.70 4.10
C LEU A 138 -16.35 10.59 5.21
N LYS A 139 -16.22 11.36 6.29
CA LYS A 139 -17.19 11.38 7.41
C LYS A 139 -18.60 11.81 7.00
N THR A 140 -18.75 12.56 5.90
CA THR A 140 -20.08 12.96 5.40
C THR A 140 -20.81 11.84 4.66
N VAL A 141 -20.16 10.70 4.40
CA VAL A 141 -20.75 9.58 3.65
C VAL A 141 -21.39 8.59 4.63
N GLU A 142 -22.70 8.46 4.57
CA GLU A 142 -23.47 7.56 5.45
C GLU A 142 -23.06 6.08 5.29
N GLY A 143 -22.83 5.42 6.42
CA GLY A 143 -22.45 4.01 6.50
C GLY A 143 -21.06 3.70 5.93
N LEU A 144 -20.21 4.70 5.67
CA LEU A 144 -18.90 4.48 5.07
C LEU A 144 -17.95 3.69 5.97
N GLU A 145 -17.99 3.89 7.30
CA GLU A 145 -17.08 3.19 8.23
C GLU A 145 -17.26 1.66 8.16
N GLU A 146 -18.50 1.18 8.25
CA GLU A 146 -18.81 -0.25 8.10
C GLU A 146 -18.44 -0.79 6.71
N LYS A 147 -18.65 0.02 5.65
CA LYS A 147 -18.24 -0.35 4.29
C LYS A 147 -16.71 -0.47 4.18
N LEU A 148 -15.96 0.45 4.78
CA LEU A 148 -14.49 0.43 4.80
C LEU A 148 -13.98 -0.82 5.52
N GLU A 149 -14.59 -1.18 6.64
CA GLU A 149 -14.25 -2.41 7.37
C GLU A 149 -14.46 -3.66 6.52
N LYS A 150 -15.63 -3.80 5.90
CA LYS A 150 -15.95 -4.94 5.00
C LYS A 150 -15.03 -4.98 3.78
N MET A 151 -14.73 -3.83 3.18
CA MET A 151 -13.79 -3.73 2.07
C MET A 151 -12.38 -4.14 2.49
N ALA A 152 -11.91 -3.73 3.67
CA ALA A 152 -10.60 -4.12 4.19
C ALA A 152 -10.49 -5.64 4.40
N GLN A 153 -11.54 -6.28 4.96
CA GLN A 153 -11.60 -7.73 5.12
C GLN A 153 -11.60 -8.45 3.77
N GLY A 154 -12.41 -7.99 2.81
CA GLY A 154 -12.46 -8.54 1.46
C GLY A 154 -11.14 -8.41 0.70
N MET A 155 -10.48 -7.25 0.79
CA MET A 155 -9.16 -7.04 0.18
C MET A 155 -8.11 -7.97 0.79
N ALA A 156 -8.10 -8.16 2.11
CA ALA A 156 -7.15 -9.07 2.77
C ALA A 156 -7.32 -10.52 2.30
N LEU A 157 -8.57 -10.97 2.12
CA LEU A 157 -8.87 -12.29 1.57
C LEU A 157 -8.36 -12.42 0.12
N LEU A 158 -8.65 -11.42 -0.72
CA LEU A 158 -8.21 -11.43 -2.12
C LEU A 158 -6.68 -11.33 -2.25
N THR A 159 -5.99 -10.61 -1.38
CA THR A 159 -4.52 -10.59 -1.32
C THR A 159 -3.96 -12.00 -1.17
N ALA A 160 -4.50 -12.82 -0.26
CA ALA A 160 -4.04 -14.19 -0.08
C ALA A 160 -4.26 -15.04 -1.35
N PHE A 161 -5.44 -14.92 -1.98
CA PHE A 161 -5.73 -15.64 -3.22
C PHE A 161 -4.82 -15.22 -4.39
N TYR A 162 -4.54 -13.92 -4.54
CA TYR A 162 -3.63 -13.46 -5.58
C TYR A 162 -2.19 -13.92 -5.34
N ASP A 163 -1.72 -13.91 -4.08
CA ASP A 163 -0.38 -14.39 -3.75
C ASP A 163 -0.23 -15.89 -4.05
N ASP A 164 -1.24 -16.70 -3.72
CA ASP A 164 -1.26 -18.12 -4.05
C ASP A 164 -1.33 -18.35 -5.57
N ALA A 165 -2.22 -17.65 -6.27
CA ALA A 165 -2.35 -17.75 -7.72
C ALA A 165 -1.07 -17.31 -8.46
N ALA A 166 -0.35 -16.30 -7.96
CA ALA A 166 0.93 -15.87 -8.52
C ALA A 166 2.02 -16.93 -8.37
N ARG A 167 2.07 -17.62 -7.22
CA ARG A 167 2.98 -18.76 -7.01
C ARG A 167 2.66 -19.91 -7.96
N ASP A 168 1.40 -20.28 -8.06
CA ASP A 168 0.95 -21.37 -8.96
C ASP A 168 1.26 -21.03 -10.42
N SER A 169 1.02 -19.78 -10.84
CA SER A 169 1.31 -19.31 -12.20
C SER A 169 2.80 -19.38 -12.55
N SER A 170 3.70 -19.21 -11.58
CA SER A 170 5.15 -19.34 -11.82
C SER A 170 5.62 -20.78 -12.07
N ILE A 171 4.79 -21.76 -11.70
CA ILE A 171 5.06 -23.20 -11.87
C ILE A 171 4.43 -23.72 -13.18
N LEU A 172 3.33 -23.10 -13.62
CA LEU A 172 2.62 -23.47 -14.84
C LEU A 172 3.42 -23.06 -16.09
N ASP A 173 4.18 -24.00 -16.63
CA ASP A 173 4.92 -23.82 -17.88
C ASP A 173 4.00 -24.01 -19.10
N ILE A 174 3.31 -22.94 -19.49
CA ILE A 174 2.43 -22.92 -20.67
C ILE A 174 3.25 -22.96 -21.99
N SER A 175 4.59 -22.98 -21.93
CA SER A 175 5.46 -23.08 -23.11
C SER A 175 5.52 -24.47 -23.76
N SER A 176 4.86 -25.49 -23.20
CA SER A 176 4.85 -26.86 -23.72
C SER A 176 3.57 -27.27 -24.45
N ALA A 177 2.59 -26.36 -24.58
CA ALA A 177 1.33 -26.60 -25.30
C ALA A 177 1.28 -25.79 -26.60
N SER A 178 2.13 -26.15 -27.57
CA SER A 178 2.04 -25.70 -28.97
C SER A 178 2.46 -26.81 -29.91
#